data_AF-A0A3M2HQ12-F1
#
_entry.id   AF-A0A3M2HQ12-F1
#
_cell.length_a   1.000
_cell.length_b   1.000
_cell.length_c   1.000
_cell.angle_alpha   90.00
_cell.angle_beta   90.00
_cell.angle_gamma   90.00
#
_symmetry.space_group_name_H-M   'P 1'
#
loop_
_entity.id
_entity.type
_entity.pdbx_description
1 polymer ?
#
loop_
_entity_poly.entity_id
_entity_poly.type
_entity_poly.pdbx_seq_one_letter_code
_entity_poly.pdbx_strand_id
1 'polypeptide(L)'
;MDSALQLDISLSGALTAIAQVGDLSMGQPLGHSRRVASLARMLAQAAHGDGEHLQVAEQVALLRWSGCTANAEGFADLLGDDVEGRRAMLDLTLGKEEMNAVHQATPLAVVHCEVSGEIAKTLELGEAVEAGLCRVFETYDGTGRPLGVTHEHIPEVAYQVVLAGDLDILSRAHGLDAALRWIHDQSDRRYPTSLVSLLVENAKEWLANLEMLLQPPPHAETERSVSLTLVGDVIDLKLPWLAGHSRQVAHVAVEAARLSGLSEPTLTAIGKAALIYGLGRAAVSNHLWNTAGALPYGAAERVHLVPYWTQQALRPIGELAVPGAIAAHAYERLNGSGYFRGVMGDALCAEHRLFATSVAWVALRGSRPWRSAYDESEAARLLKEDVGNGLFDNDVCEAVIAAARGERLVHQPKPSILTARECRILLEISRGASNKQVARLLDISPSTVRTHVESIFRKLECSTRAAATLKALTLGLIA
;
A
#
# COMPACT_ATOMS: atom_id res chain seq x y z
N MET A 1 20.84 22.66 7.35
CA MET A 1 20.20 22.17 6.12
C MET A 1 19.44 20.94 6.53
N ASP A 2 18.11 21.07 6.71
CA ASP A 2 17.24 19.92 6.95
C ASP A 2 17.33 19.04 5.72
N SER A 3 17.98 17.88 5.85
CA SER A 3 17.87 16.84 4.85
C SER A 3 16.41 16.41 4.89
N ALA A 4 15.61 16.79 3.89
CA ALA A 4 14.27 16.25 3.72
C ALA A 4 14.40 14.72 3.78
N LEU A 5 13.60 14.09 4.64
CA LEU A 5 13.61 12.65 4.82
C LEU A 5 13.29 12.00 3.47
N GLN A 6 14.26 11.31 2.88
CA GLN A 6 14.12 10.71 1.56
C GLN A 6 13.36 9.39 1.68
N LEU A 7 12.11 9.38 1.22
CA LEU A 7 11.20 8.23 1.29
C LEU A 7 11.30 7.41 -0.01
N ASP A 8 12.38 6.65 -0.10
CA ASP A 8 12.77 5.89 -1.29
C ASP A 8 12.45 4.39 -1.19
N ILE A 9 12.35 3.72 -2.33
CA ILE A 9 12.15 2.28 -2.45
C ILE A 9 12.88 1.75 -3.69
N SER A 10 13.24 0.47 -3.72
CA SER A 10 13.65 -0.19 -4.96
C SER A 10 12.62 -0.06 -6.09
N LEU A 11 13.10 -0.03 -7.33
CA LEU A 11 12.24 -0.03 -8.52
C LEU A 11 11.27 -1.23 -8.51
N SER A 12 11.75 -2.44 -8.26
CA SER A 12 10.92 -3.66 -8.16
C SER A 12 9.89 -3.55 -7.04
N GLY A 13 10.23 -2.94 -5.91
CA GLY A 13 9.31 -2.64 -4.83
C GLY A 13 8.20 -1.69 -5.26
N ALA A 14 8.53 -0.61 -5.99
CA ALA A 14 7.54 0.32 -6.54
C ALA A 14 6.64 -0.34 -7.58
N LEU A 15 7.20 -1.08 -8.55
CA LEU A 15 6.45 -1.81 -9.57
C LEU A 15 5.50 -2.82 -8.93
N THR A 16 5.96 -3.56 -7.93
CA THR A 16 5.13 -4.53 -7.20
C THR A 16 4.00 -3.83 -6.45
N ALA A 17 4.28 -2.73 -5.75
CA ALA A 17 3.24 -2.00 -5.02
C ALA A 17 2.15 -1.45 -5.96
N ILE A 18 2.54 -0.85 -7.09
CA ILE A 18 1.60 -0.34 -8.11
C ILE A 18 0.80 -1.50 -8.74
N ALA A 19 1.44 -2.64 -9.01
CA ALA A 19 0.77 -3.83 -9.52
C ALA A 19 -0.30 -4.35 -8.54
N GLN A 20 -0.04 -4.33 -7.22
CA GLN A 20 -1.02 -4.74 -6.21
C GLN A 20 -2.20 -3.76 -6.11
N VAL A 21 -1.96 -2.45 -6.28
CA VAL A 21 -3.04 -1.45 -6.41
C VAL A 21 -3.94 -1.79 -7.60
N GLY A 22 -3.31 -2.08 -8.75
CA GLY A 22 -4.01 -2.46 -9.97
C GLY A 22 -4.83 -3.73 -9.83
N ASP A 23 -4.26 -4.78 -9.23
CA ASP A 23 -4.96 -6.05 -8.98
C ASP A 23 -6.24 -5.81 -8.17
N LEU A 24 -6.15 -5.09 -7.05
CA LEU A 24 -7.30 -4.78 -6.21
C LEU A 24 -8.35 -3.92 -6.93
N SER A 25 -7.92 -2.87 -7.64
CA SER A 25 -8.86 -1.95 -8.32
C SER A 25 -9.52 -2.56 -9.55
N MET A 26 -8.99 -3.67 -10.07
CA MET A 26 -9.61 -4.47 -11.14
C MET A 26 -10.39 -5.68 -10.58
N GLY A 27 -10.53 -5.78 -9.25
CA GLY A 27 -11.25 -6.85 -8.58
C GLY A 27 -10.58 -8.23 -8.67
N GLN A 28 -9.27 -8.27 -8.95
CA GLN A 28 -8.49 -9.48 -9.08
C GLN A 28 -7.71 -9.79 -7.79
N PRO A 29 -7.36 -11.07 -7.54
CA PRO A 29 -6.61 -11.44 -6.36
C PRO A 29 -5.20 -10.83 -6.36
N LEU A 30 -4.70 -10.49 -5.16
CA LEU A 30 -3.34 -9.99 -4.97
C LEU A 30 -2.30 -10.94 -5.59
N GLY A 31 -1.38 -10.38 -6.37
CA GLY A 31 -0.33 -11.14 -7.06
C GLY A 31 -0.74 -11.66 -8.44
N HIS A 32 -1.96 -11.39 -8.90
CA HIS A 32 -2.39 -11.70 -10.26
C HIS A 32 -1.47 -11.04 -11.30
N SER A 33 -1.11 -9.76 -11.14
CA SER A 33 -0.20 -9.09 -12.08
C SER A 33 1.19 -9.71 -12.13
N ARG A 34 1.69 -10.30 -11.03
CA ARG A 34 2.94 -11.06 -11.03
C ARG A 34 2.82 -12.36 -11.83
N ARG A 35 1.68 -13.05 -11.71
CA ARG A 35 1.40 -14.25 -12.52
C ARG A 35 1.37 -13.93 -14.01
N VAL A 36 0.69 -12.84 -14.37
CA VAL A 36 0.64 -12.35 -15.76
C VAL A 36 2.03 -11.96 -16.25
N ALA A 37 2.87 -11.33 -15.43
CA ALA A 37 4.25 -11.02 -15.79
C ALA A 37 5.08 -12.27 -16.11
N SER A 38 4.98 -13.32 -15.30
CA SER A 38 5.65 -14.59 -15.59
C SER A 38 5.14 -15.25 -16.88
N LEU A 39 3.83 -15.26 -17.11
CA LEU A 39 3.23 -15.79 -18.34
C LEU A 39 3.65 -14.98 -19.58
N ALA A 40 3.60 -13.65 -19.50
CA ALA A 40 4.01 -12.76 -20.58
C ALA A 40 5.49 -12.94 -20.92
N ARG A 41 6.36 -13.10 -19.91
CA ARG A 41 7.77 -13.43 -20.10
C ARG A 41 7.96 -14.76 -20.83
N MET A 42 7.26 -15.82 -20.40
CA MET A 42 7.36 -17.13 -21.06
C MET A 42 6.90 -17.08 -22.51
N LEU A 43 5.80 -16.36 -22.79
CA LEU A 43 5.31 -16.16 -24.15
C LEU A 43 6.30 -15.38 -25.01
N ALA A 44 6.88 -14.30 -24.46
CA ALA A 44 7.89 -13.50 -25.14
C ALA A 44 9.16 -14.31 -25.44
N GLN A 45 9.62 -15.11 -24.46
CA GLN A 45 10.78 -15.99 -24.60
C GLN A 45 10.55 -17.09 -25.63
N ALA A 46 9.36 -17.69 -25.64
CA ALA A 46 9.02 -18.70 -26.63
C ALA A 46 8.93 -18.14 -28.05
N ALA A 47 8.54 -16.87 -28.20
CA ALA A 47 8.45 -16.20 -29.50
C ALA A 47 9.82 -15.74 -30.03
N HIS A 48 10.70 -15.20 -29.18
CA HIS A 48 11.90 -14.48 -29.61
C HIS A 48 13.21 -14.90 -28.93
N GLY A 49 13.18 -15.89 -28.03
CA GLY A 49 14.34 -16.33 -27.26
C GLY A 49 14.71 -15.38 -26.12
N ASP A 50 15.96 -15.43 -25.66
CA ASP A 50 16.44 -14.57 -24.57
C ASP A 50 16.79 -13.16 -25.06
N GLY A 51 16.44 -12.14 -24.27
CA GLY A 51 16.82 -10.75 -24.56
C GLY A 51 16.15 -9.72 -23.65
N GLU A 52 16.42 -8.44 -23.90
CA GLU A 52 15.87 -7.32 -23.11
C GLU A 52 14.33 -7.21 -23.20
N HIS A 53 13.74 -7.70 -24.30
CA HIS A 53 12.29 -7.72 -24.51
C HIS A 53 11.54 -8.51 -23.42
N LEU A 54 12.20 -9.46 -22.75
CA LEU A 54 11.63 -10.19 -21.61
C LEU A 54 11.35 -9.27 -20.41
N GLN A 55 12.27 -8.35 -20.13
CA GLN A 55 12.10 -7.37 -19.05
C GLN A 55 10.99 -6.38 -19.40
N VAL A 56 10.90 -5.97 -20.66
CA VAL A 56 9.81 -5.12 -21.16
C VAL A 56 8.46 -5.82 -20.96
N ALA A 57 8.34 -7.10 -21.31
CA ALA A 57 7.12 -7.87 -21.10
C ALA A 57 6.71 -7.96 -19.62
N GLU A 58 7.67 -8.19 -18.72
CA GLU A 58 7.40 -8.21 -17.28
C GLU A 58 6.94 -6.86 -16.74
N GLN A 59 7.62 -5.77 -17.11
CA GLN A 59 7.30 -4.42 -16.65
C GLN A 59 5.95 -3.94 -17.19
N VAL A 60 5.66 -4.17 -18.48
CA VAL A 60 4.35 -3.87 -19.07
C VAL A 60 3.27 -4.72 -18.39
N ALA A 61 3.51 -6.00 -18.12
CA ALA A 61 2.55 -6.85 -17.43
C ALA A 61 2.24 -6.36 -16.01
N LEU A 62 3.26 -6.01 -15.22
CA LEU A 62 3.08 -5.50 -13.86
C LEU A 62 2.31 -4.19 -13.83
N LEU A 63 2.55 -3.31 -14.80
CA LEU A 63 1.96 -1.97 -14.85
C LEU A 63 0.74 -1.84 -15.76
N ARG A 64 0.27 -2.90 -16.44
CA ARG A 64 -0.85 -2.84 -17.39
C ARG A 64 -2.12 -2.24 -16.81
N TRP A 65 -2.27 -2.27 -15.48
CA TRP A 65 -3.40 -1.68 -14.75
C TRP A 65 -3.04 -0.50 -13.86
N SER A 66 -1.85 0.08 -14.02
CA SER A 66 -1.40 1.22 -13.21
C SER A 66 -2.27 2.48 -13.37
N GLY A 67 -2.96 2.64 -14.51
CA GLY A 67 -3.94 3.71 -14.74
C GLY A 67 -5.37 3.44 -14.25
N CYS A 68 -5.68 2.26 -13.70
CA CYS A 68 -7.07 1.89 -13.38
C CYS A 68 -7.67 2.66 -12.19
N THR A 69 -6.83 3.22 -11.31
CA THR A 69 -7.29 4.06 -10.21
C THR A 69 -7.81 5.40 -10.73
N ALA A 70 -7.18 5.96 -11.76
CA ALA A 70 -7.53 7.27 -12.32
C ALA A 70 -8.89 7.29 -13.06
N ASN A 71 -9.33 6.16 -13.62
CA ASN A 71 -10.63 6.03 -14.27
C ASN A 71 -11.66 5.27 -13.40
N ALA A 72 -11.37 5.03 -12.12
CA ALA A 72 -12.24 4.29 -11.21
C ALA A 72 -13.62 4.95 -11.04
N GLU A 73 -13.67 6.27 -10.87
CA GLU A 73 -14.93 7.02 -10.75
C GLU A 73 -15.82 6.85 -11.99
N GLY A 74 -15.23 6.97 -13.19
CA GLY A 74 -15.99 6.78 -14.43
C GLY A 74 -16.53 5.36 -14.60
N PHE A 75 -15.83 4.33 -14.11
CA PHE A 75 -16.36 2.97 -14.07
C PHE A 75 -17.44 2.77 -13.00
N ALA A 76 -17.37 3.48 -11.87
CA ALA A 76 -18.40 3.43 -10.84
C ALA A 76 -19.70 4.09 -11.33
N ASP A 77 -19.59 5.19 -12.06
CA ASP A 77 -20.74 5.83 -12.71
C ASP A 77 -21.34 4.95 -13.81
N LEU A 78 -20.48 4.26 -14.57
CA LEU A 78 -20.90 3.41 -15.69
C LEU A 78 -21.55 2.10 -15.24
N LEU A 79 -21.00 1.45 -14.21
CA LEU A 79 -21.36 0.08 -13.81
C LEU A 79 -21.99 0.01 -12.40
N GLY A 80 -22.09 1.12 -11.68
CA GLY A 80 -22.53 1.20 -10.28
C GLY A 80 -21.48 0.74 -9.26
N ASP A 81 -20.58 -0.18 -9.65
CA ASP A 81 -19.45 -0.65 -8.86
C ASP A 81 -18.23 -0.86 -9.77
N ASP A 82 -17.22 -0.01 -9.63
CA ASP A 82 -16.01 -0.06 -10.43
C ASP A 82 -15.12 -1.28 -10.18
N VAL A 83 -15.17 -1.88 -8.99
CA VAL A 83 -14.32 -3.03 -8.64
C VAL A 83 -14.99 -4.32 -9.13
N GLU A 84 -16.23 -4.53 -8.72
CA GLU A 84 -17.00 -5.72 -9.07
C GLU A 84 -17.40 -5.73 -10.55
N GLY A 85 -17.76 -4.58 -11.12
CA GLY A 85 -18.07 -4.44 -12.54
C GLY A 85 -16.86 -4.76 -13.42
N ARG A 86 -15.64 -4.33 -13.04
CA ARG A 86 -14.41 -4.70 -13.75
C ARG A 86 -14.05 -6.16 -13.60
N ARG A 87 -14.26 -6.74 -12.40
CA ARG A 87 -14.10 -8.18 -12.21
C ARG A 87 -15.01 -8.96 -13.15
N ALA A 88 -16.30 -8.62 -13.19
CA ALA A 88 -17.26 -9.26 -14.08
C ALA A 88 -16.92 -9.05 -15.57
N MET A 89 -16.42 -7.87 -15.94
CA MET A 89 -15.94 -7.57 -17.30
C MET A 89 -14.80 -8.50 -17.70
N LEU A 90 -13.75 -8.59 -16.86
CA LEU A 90 -12.58 -9.42 -17.10
C LEU A 90 -12.90 -10.91 -17.09
N ASP A 91 -13.79 -11.33 -16.19
CA ASP A 91 -14.26 -12.71 -16.08
C ASP A 91 -15.27 -13.06 -17.19
N LEU A 92 -15.62 -12.17 -18.12
CA LEU A 92 -16.65 -12.37 -19.16
C LEU A 92 -18.04 -12.79 -18.60
N THR A 93 -18.39 -12.25 -17.43
CA THR A 93 -19.69 -12.48 -16.77
C THR A 93 -20.57 -11.22 -16.72
N LEU A 94 -20.04 -10.08 -17.15
CA LEU A 94 -20.78 -8.83 -17.26
C LEU A 94 -21.89 -8.92 -18.32
N GLY A 95 -23.02 -8.25 -18.09
CA GLY A 95 -24.15 -8.23 -19.01
C GLY A 95 -23.79 -7.60 -20.36
N LYS A 96 -24.51 -8.00 -21.42
CA LYS A 96 -24.24 -7.51 -22.79
C LYS A 96 -24.41 -5.99 -22.91
N GLU A 97 -25.41 -5.42 -22.25
CA GLU A 97 -25.66 -3.97 -22.29
C GLU A 97 -24.54 -3.18 -21.61
N GLU A 98 -24.11 -3.64 -20.43
CA GLU A 98 -23.00 -3.06 -19.68
C GLU A 98 -21.68 -3.18 -20.45
N MET A 99 -21.41 -4.35 -21.07
CA MET A 99 -20.23 -4.55 -21.91
C MET A 99 -20.22 -3.60 -23.12
N ASN A 100 -21.36 -3.41 -23.78
CA ASN A 100 -21.48 -2.44 -24.87
C ASN A 100 -21.19 -1.01 -24.38
N ALA A 101 -21.66 -0.65 -23.19
CA ALA A 101 -21.41 0.66 -22.60
C ALA A 101 -19.91 0.87 -22.32
N VAL A 102 -19.21 -0.15 -21.80
CA VAL A 102 -17.75 -0.13 -21.62
C VAL A 102 -17.03 0.07 -22.97
N HIS A 103 -17.41 -0.67 -24.01
CA HIS A 103 -16.80 -0.52 -25.34
C HIS A 103 -16.99 0.88 -25.95
N GLN A 104 -18.08 1.56 -25.60
CA GLN A 104 -18.37 2.93 -26.05
C GLN A 104 -17.66 4.00 -25.20
N ALA A 105 -17.17 3.64 -24.02
CA ALA A 105 -16.51 4.55 -23.09
C ALA A 105 -15.02 4.78 -23.42
N THR A 106 -14.71 5.17 -24.66
CA THR A 106 -13.34 5.52 -25.11
C THR A 106 -12.58 6.43 -24.13
N PRO A 107 -13.19 7.46 -23.50
CA PRO A 107 -12.47 8.30 -22.54
C PRO A 107 -11.86 7.53 -21.36
N LEU A 108 -12.48 6.44 -20.91
CA LEU A 108 -11.94 5.64 -19.79
C LEU A 108 -10.66 4.90 -20.20
N ALA A 109 -10.57 4.42 -21.44
CA ALA A 109 -9.37 3.81 -21.98
C ALA A 109 -8.24 4.85 -22.19
N VAL A 110 -8.59 6.05 -22.66
CA VAL A 110 -7.64 7.17 -22.82
C VAL A 110 -6.99 7.51 -21.47
N VAL A 111 -7.80 7.80 -20.45
CA VAL A 111 -7.30 8.14 -19.10
C VAL A 111 -6.39 7.05 -18.55
N HIS A 112 -6.77 5.78 -18.70
CA HIS A 112 -5.96 4.67 -18.23
C HIS A 112 -4.58 4.61 -18.90
N CYS A 113 -4.56 4.66 -20.23
CA CYS A 113 -3.34 4.51 -21.00
C CYS A 113 -2.40 5.70 -20.80
N GLU A 114 -2.93 6.94 -20.76
CA GLU A 114 -2.14 8.15 -20.48
C GLU A 114 -1.49 8.10 -19.10
N VAL A 115 -2.24 7.76 -18.06
CA VAL A 115 -1.70 7.65 -16.69
C VAL A 115 -0.65 6.53 -16.60
N SER A 116 -0.88 5.40 -17.25
CA SER A 116 0.09 4.30 -17.27
C SER A 116 1.40 4.70 -17.98
N GLY A 117 1.31 5.45 -19.08
CA GLY A 117 2.47 6.00 -19.79
C GLY A 117 3.26 7.00 -18.93
N GLU A 118 2.59 7.94 -18.27
CA GLU A 118 3.25 8.91 -17.38
C GLU A 118 3.93 8.24 -16.16
N ILE A 119 3.33 7.17 -15.62
CA ILE A 119 3.97 6.35 -14.57
C ILE A 119 5.27 5.72 -15.09
N ALA A 120 5.23 5.10 -16.28
CA ALA A 120 6.42 4.48 -16.88
C ALA A 120 7.53 5.51 -17.18
N LYS A 121 7.15 6.70 -17.65
CA LYS A 121 8.06 7.81 -17.89
C LYS A 121 8.66 8.37 -16.61
N THR A 122 7.86 8.56 -15.56
CA THR A 122 8.33 9.00 -14.24
C THR A 122 9.29 7.98 -13.61
N LEU A 123 9.04 6.69 -13.85
CA LEU A 123 9.92 5.61 -13.47
C LEU A 123 11.07 5.39 -14.47
N GLU A 124 11.18 6.16 -15.57
CA GLU A 124 12.21 6.01 -16.60
C GLU A 124 12.37 4.56 -17.12
N LEU A 125 11.26 3.88 -17.41
CA LEU A 125 11.26 2.46 -17.84
C LEU A 125 11.62 2.28 -19.33
N GLY A 126 11.73 3.37 -20.09
CA GLY A 126 12.07 3.37 -21.51
C GLY A 126 10.85 3.31 -22.45
N GLU A 127 11.09 3.70 -23.70
CA GLU A 127 10.04 3.90 -24.72
C GLU A 127 9.27 2.61 -25.04
N ALA A 128 9.92 1.45 -24.99
CA ALA A 128 9.27 0.17 -25.28
C ALA A 128 8.18 -0.19 -24.24
N VAL A 129 8.42 0.12 -22.97
CA VAL A 129 7.45 -0.10 -21.89
C VAL A 129 6.29 0.88 -22.01
N GLU A 130 6.59 2.16 -22.25
CA GLU A 130 5.59 3.19 -22.50
C GLU A 130 4.69 2.84 -23.68
N ALA A 131 5.29 2.47 -24.82
CA ALA A 131 4.55 2.06 -26.02
C ALA A 131 3.65 0.83 -25.76
N GLY A 132 4.14 -0.15 -25.00
CA GLY A 132 3.34 -1.30 -24.58
C GLY A 132 2.13 -0.89 -23.74
N LEU A 133 2.34 -0.10 -22.69
CA LEU A 133 1.30 0.36 -21.75
C LEU A 133 0.23 1.23 -22.42
N CYS A 134 0.62 2.09 -23.36
CA CYS A 134 -0.30 2.93 -24.12
C CYS A 134 -1.16 2.14 -25.12
N ARG A 135 -0.89 0.84 -25.31
CA ARG A 135 -1.51 -0.02 -26.33
C ARG A 135 -2.16 -1.29 -25.80
N VAL A 136 -2.20 -1.49 -24.48
CA VAL A 136 -2.75 -2.72 -23.86
C VAL A 136 -4.25 -2.97 -24.12
N PHE A 137 -5.00 -1.98 -24.61
CA PHE A 137 -6.42 -2.15 -24.97
C PHE A 137 -6.69 -2.07 -26.47
N GLU A 138 -5.64 -1.97 -27.29
CA GLU A 138 -5.77 -2.06 -28.74
C GLU A 138 -6.00 -3.52 -29.15
N THR A 139 -6.65 -3.73 -30.30
CA THR A 139 -6.97 -5.05 -30.82
C THR A 139 -6.46 -5.19 -32.23
N TYR A 140 -6.15 -6.42 -32.63
CA TYR A 140 -5.61 -6.74 -33.95
C TYR A 140 -6.43 -6.12 -35.10
N ASP A 141 -7.75 -6.19 -35.01
CA ASP A 141 -8.71 -5.69 -36.01
C ASP A 141 -8.95 -4.17 -36.00
N GLY A 142 -8.29 -3.42 -35.10
CA GLY A 142 -8.46 -1.97 -34.97
C GLY A 142 -9.74 -1.54 -34.25
N THR A 143 -10.52 -2.46 -33.68
CA THR A 143 -11.70 -2.12 -32.88
C THR A 143 -11.37 -1.66 -31.46
N GLY A 144 -10.12 -1.86 -31.02
CA GLY A 144 -9.59 -1.47 -29.73
C GLY A 144 -9.52 0.04 -29.49
N ARG A 145 -9.07 0.39 -28.29
CA ARG A 145 -8.97 1.76 -27.78
C ARG A 145 -7.62 1.91 -27.07
N PRO A 146 -7.08 3.12 -26.88
CA PRO A 146 -7.70 4.43 -27.12
C PRO A 146 -7.67 4.92 -28.57
N LEU A 147 -6.74 4.47 -29.42
CA LEU A 147 -6.58 5.06 -30.76
C LEU A 147 -7.26 4.26 -31.88
N GLY A 148 -7.60 2.99 -31.67
CA GLY A 148 -8.21 2.16 -32.72
C GLY A 148 -7.26 1.88 -33.87
N VAL A 149 -5.99 1.65 -33.53
CA VAL A 149 -4.95 1.33 -34.52
C VAL A 149 -4.95 -0.15 -34.87
N THR A 150 -4.57 -0.48 -36.10
CA THR A 150 -4.46 -1.88 -36.56
C THR A 150 -3.13 -2.51 -36.15
N HIS A 151 -3.05 -3.84 -36.29
CA HIS A 151 -1.90 -4.68 -35.92
C HIS A 151 -0.50 -4.08 -36.15
N GLU A 152 -0.26 -3.45 -37.31
CA GLU A 152 1.04 -2.87 -37.69
C GLU A 152 1.57 -1.80 -36.72
N HIS A 153 0.69 -1.19 -35.92
CA HIS A 153 1.01 -0.10 -35.00
C HIS A 153 0.92 -0.53 -33.52
N ILE A 154 0.72 -1.81 -33.25
CA ILE A 154 0.58 -2.35 -31.90
C ILE A 154 1.88 -3.12 -31.56
N PRO A 155 2.66 -2.67 -30.56
CA PRO A 155 3.84 -3.40 -30.12
C PRO A 155 3.47 -4.81 -29.70
N GLU A 156 4.27 -5.80 -30.12
CA GLU A 156 3.95 -7.21 -29.87
C GLU A 156 3.77 -7.51 -28.37
N VAL A 157 4.54 -6.84 -27.51
CA VAL A 157 4.44 -6.96 -26.05
C VAL A 157 3.03 -6.67 -25.51
N ALA A 158 2.27 -5.77 -26.15
CA ALA A 158 0.89 -5.51 -25.74
C ALA A 158 0.03 -6.78 -25.92
N TYR A 159 0.17 -7.49 -27.03
CA TYR A 159 -0.53 -8.77 -27.23
C TYR A 159 -0.06 -9.83 -26.24
N GLN A 160 1.25 -9.96 -26.02
CA GLN A 160 1.81 -10.96 -25.09
C GLN A 160 1.23 -10.79 -23.68
N VAL A 161 1.14 -9.55 -23.19
CA VAL A 161 0.62 -9.22 -21.87
C VAL A 161 -0.89 -9.44 -21.77
N VAL A 162 -1.66 -9.03 -22.77
CA VAL A 162 -3.12 -9.19 -22.75
C VAL A 162 -3.51 -10.65 -22.90
N LEU A 163 -2.83 -11.41 -23.77
CA LEU A 163 -3.01 -12.87 -23.90
C LEU A 163 -2.70 -13.60 -22.59
N ALA A 164 -1.59 -13.27 -21.94
CA ALA A 164 -1.21 -13.83 -20.65
C ALA A 164 -2.25 -13.51 -19.56
N GLY A 165 -2.79 -12.28 -19.57
CA GLY A 165 -3.86 -11.85 -18.67
C GLY A 165 -5.14 -12.64 -18.86
N ASP A 166 -5.62 -12.72 -20.11
CA ASP A 166 -6.83 -13.47 -20.47
C ASP A 166 -6.67 -14.97 -20.14
N LEU A 167 -5.48 -15.57 -20.38
CA LEU A 167 -5.22 -16.95 -19.98
C LEU A 167 -5.36 -17.14 -18.46
N ASP A 168 -4.72 -16.28 -17.64
CA ASP A 168 -4.78 -16.43 -16.18
C ASP A 168 -6.20 -16.21 -15.64
N ILE A 169 -6.90 -15.17 -16.11
CA ILE A 169 -8.25 -14.83 -15.63
C ILE A 169 -9.25 -15.90 -16.04
N LEU A 170 -9.31 -16.21 -17.34
CA LEU A 170 -10.35 -17.10 -17.88
C LEU A 170 -10.12 -18.55 -17.47
N SER A 171 -8.87 -18.99 -17.30
CA SER A 171 -8.61 -20.34 -16.79
C SER A 171 -9.09 -20.51 -15.35
N ARG A 172 -8.96 -19.48 -14.51
CA ARG A 172 -9.51 -19.48 -13.13
C ARG A 172 -11.03 -19.40 -13.11
N ALA A 173 -11.63 -18.57 -13.97
CA ALA A 173 -13.07 -18.32 -13.97
C ALA A 173 -13.87 -19.46 -14.63
N HIS A 174 -13.37 -20.02 -15.74
CA HIS A 174 -14.13 -20.94 -16.61
C HIS A 174 -13.46 -22.30 -16.83
N GLY A 175 -12.24 -22.49 -16.32
CA GLY A 175 -11.41 -23.64 -16.60
C GLY A 175 -10.59 -23.48 -17.88
N LEU A 176 -9.45 -24.19 -17.94
CA LEU A 176 -8.46 -24.04 -19.00
C LEU A 176 -9.03 -24.30 -20.41
N ASP A 177 -9.78 -25.37 -20.60
CA ASP A 177 -10.31 -25.74 -21.93
C ASP A 177 -11.26 -24.67 -22.48
N ALA A 178 -12.10 -24.09 -21.61
CA ALA A 178 -13.01 -23.01 -22.02
C ALA A 178 -12.24 -21.73 -22.35
N ALA A 179 -11.24 -21.39 -21.53
CA ALA A 179 -10.37 -20.25 -21.78
C ALA A 179 -9.63 -20.37 -23.12
N LEU A 180 -9.00 -21.51 -23.41
CA LEU A 180 -8.26 -21.73 -24.65
C LEU A 180 -9.16 -21.70 -25.88
N ARG A 181 -10.37 -22.28 -25.82
CA ARG A 181 -11.35 -22.17 -26.91
C ARG A 181 -11.71 -20.71 -27.18
N TRP A 182 -12.02 -19.96 -26.12
CA TRP A 182 -12.39 -18.55 -26.28
C TRP A 182 -11.24 -17.71 -26.83
N ILE A 183 -10.00 -17.92 -26.34
CA ILE A 183 -8.79 -17.23 -26.85
C ILE A 183 -8.57 -17.56 -28.33
N HIS A 184 -8.70 -18.83 -28.70
CA HIS A 184 -8.59 -19.26 -30.10
C HIS A 184 -9.61 -18.57 -31.01
N ASP A 185 -10.86 -18.40 -30.54
CA ASP A 185 -11.91 -17.69 -31.27
C ASP A 185 -11.64 -16.17 -31.43
N GLN A 186 -10.68 -15.60 -30.68
CA GLN A 186 -10.25 -14.20 -30.80
C GLN A 186 -9.06 -13.99 -31.76
N SER A 187 -8.58 -15.05 -32.43
CA SER A 187 -7.47 -14.99 -33.38
C SER A 187 -7.75 -14.02 -34.53
N ASP A 188 -6.76 -13.19 -34.85
CA ASP A 188 -6.79 -12.06 -35.80
C ASP A 188 -7.97 -11.08 -35.61
N ARG A 189 -8.59 -11.13 -34.43
CA ARG A 189 -9.58 -10.15 -33.96
C ARG A 189 -8.99 -9.32 -32.82
N ARG A 190 -8.59 -9.99 -31.75
CA ARG A 190 -7.94 -9.36 -30.59
C ARG A 190 -6.42 -9.56 -30.61
N TYR A 191 -5.95 -10.68 -31.14
CA TYR A 191 -4.55 -11.12 -31.08
C TYR A 191 -4.04 -11.64 -32.42
N PRO A 192 -2.74 -11.55 -32.73
CA PRO A 192 -2.15 -12.28 -33.84
C PRO A 192 -2.31 -13.80 -33.65
N THR A 193 -2.78 -14.50 -34.69
CA THR A 193 -2.95 -15.97 -34.67
C THR A 193 -1.66 -16.71 -34.28
N SER A 194 -0.47 -16.20 -34.66
CA SER A 194 0.82 -16.80 -34.33
C SER A 194 1.07 -16.90 -32.81
N LEU A 195 0.76 -15.83 -32.06
CA LEU A 195 0.91 -15.81 -30.60
C LEU A 195 -0.14 -16.66 -29.91
N VAL A 196 -1.36 -16.71 -30.45
CA VAL A 196 -2.43 -17.57 -29.94
C VAL A 196 -2.02 -19.03 -30.02
N SER A 197 -1.54 -19.49 -31.18
CA SER A 197 -1.08 -20.87 -31.36
C SER A 197 0.04 -21.21 -30.38
N LEU A 198 1.04 -20.33 -30.26
CA LEU A 198 2.16 -20.53 -29.34
C LEU A 198 1.70 -20.64 -27.87
N LEU A 199 0.79 -19.77 -27.44
CA LEU A 199 0.23 -19.83 -26.09
C LEU A 199 -0.57 -21.12 -25.88
N VAL A 200 -1.44 -21.49 -26.82
CA VAL A 200 -2.30 -22.69 -26.70
C VAL A 200 -1.46 -23.97 -26.58
N GLU A 201 -0.37 -24.07 -27.34
CA GLU A 201 0.56 -25.21 -27.28
C GLU A 201 1.23 -25.36 -25.91
N ASN A 202 1.53 -24.25 -25.22
CA ASN A 202 2.32 -24.24 -23.99
C ASN A 202 1.52 -23.97 -22.70
N ALA A 203 0.27 -23.52 -22.79
CA ALA A 203 -0.52 -22.99 -21.67
C ALA A 203 -0.62 -23.94 -20.48
N LYS A 204 -0.84 -25.23 -20.73
CA LYS A 204 -0.98 -26.24 -19.67
C LYS A 204 0.30 -26.37 -18.84
N GLU A 205 1.45 -26.40 -19.50
CA GLU A 205 2.75 -26.50 -18.84
C GLU A 205 3.09 -25.23 -18.09
N TRP A 206 2.91 -24.07 -18.71
CA TRP A 206 3.19 -22.78 -18.09
C TRP A 206 2.34 -22.52 -16.84
N LEU A 207 1.04 -22.86 -16.88
CA LEU A 207 0.15 -22.74 -15.71
C LEU A 207 0.54 -23.71 -14.58
N ALA A 208 1.01 -24.92 -14.90
CA ALA A 208 1.47 -25.89 -13.90
C ALA A 208 2.77 -25.45 -13.22
N ASN A 209 3.67 -24.79 -13.96
CA ASN A 209 4.98 -24.36 -13.45
C ASN A 209 4.96 -22.98 -12.77
N LEU A 210 3.85 -22.26 -12.84
CA LEU A 210 3.72 -20.87 -12.42
C LEU A 210 4.06 -20.65 -10.94
N GLU A 211 3.64 -21.54 -10.04
CA GLU A 211 3.94 -21.43 -8.60
C GLU A 211 5.43 -21.56 -8.28
N MET A 212 6.16 -22.38 -9.04
CA MET A 212 7.60 -22.57 -8.90
C MET A 212 8.38 -21.35 -9.40
N LEU A 213 7.87 -20.66 -10.42
CA LEU A 213 8.51 -19.53 -11.09
C LEU A 213 8.24 -18.17 -10.43
N LEU A 214 7.25 -18.09 -9.54
CA LEU A 214 6.96 -16.86 -8.77
C LEU A 214 7.93 -16.60 -7.61
N GLN A 215 8.92 -17.48 -7.40
CA GLN A 215 9.97 -17.24 -6.42
C GLN A 215 10.83 -16.04 -6.85
N PRO A 216 11.14 -15.10 -5.94
CA PRO A 216 11.96 -13.96 -6.27
C PRO A 216 13.33 -14.47 -6.77
N PRO A 217 13.87 -13.91 -7.88
CA PRO A 217 15.20 -14.28 -8.32
C PRO A 217 16.21 -14.01 -7.19
N PRO A 218 17.26 -14.83 -7.05
CA PRO A 218 18.32 -14.58 -6.07
C PRO A 218 18.90 -13.20 -6.33
N HIS A 219 19.00 -12.40 -5.26
CA HIS A 219 19.39 -10.98 -5.23
C HIS A 219 20.17 -10.51 -6.47
N ALA A 220 19.46 -9.81 -7.37
CA ALA A 220 20.09 -9.03 -8.41
C ALA A 220 20.89 -7.88 -7.78
N GLU A 221 21.86 -7.37 -8.54
CA GLU A 221 22.72 -6.22 -8.24
C GLU A 221 21.97 -5.03 -7.62
N THR A 222 22.69 -4.09 -7.02
CA THR A 222 22.16 -2.83 -6.46
C THR A 222 21.09 -2.22 -7.36
N GLU A 223 19.83 -2.45 -6.99
CA GLU A 223 18.68 -2.02 -7.76
C GLU A 223 18.53 -0.50 -7.66
N ARG A 224 18.13 0.15 -8.76
CA ARG A 224 17.89 1.59 -8.78
C ARG A 224 16.79 1.95 -7.78
N SER A 225 17.08 2.95 -6.95
CA SER A 225 16.12 3.55 -6.02
C SER A 225 15.23 4.56 -6.74
N VAL A 226 13.94 4.58 -6.39
CA VAL A 226 12.94 5.54 -6.85
C VAL A 226 12.16 6.11 -5.67
N SER A 227 11.52 7.27 -5.85
CA SER A 227 10.69 7.86 -4.79
C SER A 227 9.40 7.05 -4.58
N LEU A 228 9.12 6.68 -3.33
CA LEU A 228 7.85 6.03 -2.96
C LEU A 228 6.64 6.96 -3.14
N THR A 229 6.87 8.26 -3.26
CA THR A 229 5.82 9.27 -3.43
C THR A 229 4.93 8.96 -4.64
N LEU A 230 5.51 8.48 -5.75
CA LEU A 230 4.74 8.10 -6.94
C LEU A 230 3.70 7.01 -6.62
N VAL A 231 4.07 6.00 -5.81
CA VAL A 231 3.14 4.94 -5.38
C VAL A 231 1.98 5.55 -4.58
N GLY A 232 2.29 6.50 -3.68
CA GLY A 232 1.26 7.22 -2.93
C GLY A 232 0.33 8.04 -3.80
N ASP A 233 0.85 8.70 -4.85
CA ASP A 233 0.01 9.44 -5.79
C ASP A 233 -0.92 8.50 -6.58
N VAL A 234 -0.41 7.36 -7.04
CA VAL A 234 -1.21 6.33 -7.75
C VAL A 234 -2.33 5.78 -6.86
N ILE A 235 -2.06 5.60 -5.56
CA ILE A 235 -3.06 5.21 -4.56
C ILE A 235 -4.12 6.30 -4.41
N ASP A 236 -3.70 7.57 -4.28
CA ASP A 236 -4.60 8.70 -4.07
C ASP A 236 -5.50 8.95 -5.31
N LEU A 237 -5.03 8.66 -6.53
CA LEU A 237 -5.81 8.81 -7.77
C LEU A 237 -7.14 8.04 -7.77
N LYS A 238 -7.27 6.99 -6.94
CA LYS A 238 -8.52 6.23 -6.79
C LYS A 238 -9.68 7.16 -6.43
N LEU A 239 -9.43 8.17 -5.60
CA LEU A 239 -10.42 9.15 -5.16
C LEU A 239 -9.86 10.54 -5.44
N PRO A 240 -10.28 11.25 -6.50
CA PRO A 240 -9.66 12.51 -6.93
C PRO A 240 -9.55 13.58 -5.83
N TRP A 241 -10.48 13.59 -4.88
CA TRP A 241 -10.48 14.50 -3.72
C TRP A 241 -9.41 14.16 -2.65
N LEU A 242 -8.67 13.05 -2.81
CA LEU A 242 -7.49 12.69 -2.02
C LEU A 242 -6.16 13.05 -2.70
N ALA A 243 -6.15 13.75 -3.84
CA ALA A 243 -4.90 14.12 -4.50
C ALA A 243 -3.91 14.81 -3.55
N GLY A 244 -2.75 14.19 -3.32
CA GLY A 244 -1.70 14.68 -2.41
C GLY A 244 -1.97 14.44 -0.93
N HIS A 245 -3.06 13.76 -0.56
CA HIS A 245 -3.43 13.42 0.82
C HIS A 245 -2.33 12.61 1.50
N SER A 246 -1.82 11.58 0.83
CA SER A 246 -0.82 10.68 1.39
C SER A 246 0.51 11.41 1.67
N ARG A 247 0.87 12.40 0.83
CA ARG A 247 2.02 13.30 1.07
C ARG A 247 1.81 14.21 2.29
N GLN A 248 0.60 14.74 2.46
CA GLN A 248 0.27 15.57 3.63
C GLN A 248 0.32 14.76 4.93
N VAL A 249 -0.21 13.54 4.92
CA VAL A 249 -0.08 12.61 6.06
C VAL A 249 1.39 12.31 6.34
N ALA A 250 2.20 12.06 5.31
CA ALA A 250 3.62 11.78 5.48
C ALA A 250 4.36 12.95 6.13
N HIS A 251 4.10 14.17 5.66
CA HIS A 251 4.68 15.38 6.26
C HIS A 251 4.29 15.51 7.74
N VAL A 252 3.00 15.53 8.06
CA VAL A 252 2.52 15.72 9.45
C VAL A 252 3.02 14.61 10.37
N ALA A 253 2.96 13.35 9.93
CA ALA A 253 3.35 12.21 10.76
C ALA A 253 4.87 12.16 11.01
N VAL A 254 5.69 12.48 10.01
CA VAL A 254 7.15 12.55 10.17
C VAL A 254 7.56 13.69 11.08
N GLU A 255 6.97 14.88 10.92
CA GLU A 255 7.25 16.02 11.80
C GLU A 255 6.79 15.73 13.24
N ALA A 256 5.59 15.17 13.43
CA ALA A 256 5.09 14.80 14.76
C ALA A 256 5.98 13.73 15.42
N ALA A 257 6.45 12.75 14.65
CA ALA A 257 7.39 11.73 15.12
C ALA A 257 8.72 12.34 15.55
N ARG A 258 9.23 13.32 14.78
CA ARG A 258 10.45 14.07 15.12
C ARG A 258 10.28 14.87 16.41
N LEU A 259 9.17 15.59 16.55
CA LEU A 259 8.86 16.35 17.77
C LEU A 259 8.70 15.45 19.00
N SER A 260 8.23 14.22 18.80
CA SER A 260 8.09 13.19 19.83
C SER A 260 9.42 12.46 20.15
N GLY A 261 10.52 12.82 19.48
CA GLY A 261 11.84 12.25 19.73
C GLY A 261 12.03 10.81 19.22
N LEU A 262 11.24 10.38 18.23
CA LEU A 262 11.41 9.06 17.61
C LEU A 262 12.69 8.99 16.76
N SER A 263 13.19 7.78 16.53
CA SER A 263 14.44 7.54 15.80
C SER A 263 14.27 7.72 14.29
N GLU A 264 15.32 8.16 13.57
CA GLU A 264 15.28 8.33 12.10
C GLU A 264 14.76 7.08 11.33
N PRO A 265 15.13 5.83 11.70
CA PRO A 265 14.50 4.64 11.11
C PRO A 265 12.99 4.57 11.32
N THR A 266 12.50 4.96 12.50
CA THR A 266 11.07 5.07 12.82
C THR A 266 10.39 6.16 12.00
N LEU A 267 11.03 7.35 11.86
CA LEU A 267 10.52 8.42 11.00
C LEU A 267 10.38 7.92 9.56
N THR A 268 11.38 7.21 9.04
CA THR A 268 11.36 6.61 7.70
C THR A 268 10.22 5.61 7.56
N ALA A 269 10.02 4.73 8.55
CA ALA A 269 8.95 3.74 8.51
C ALA A 269 7.55 4.40 8.54
N ILE A 270 7.36 5.44 9.36
CA ILE A 270 6.11 6.22 9.44
C ILE A 270 5.86 7.00 8.15
N GLY A 271 6.89 7.66 7.60
CA GLY A 271 6.77 8.39 6.33
C GLY A 271 6.41 7.46 5.18
N LYS A 272 7.05 6.28 5.09
CA LYS A 272 6.66 5.25 4.12
C LYS A 272 5.22 4.79 4.36
N ALA A 273 4.85 4.48 5.61
CA ALA A 273 3.50 4.04 5.98
C ALA A 273 2.44 5.06 5.54
N ALA A 274 2.71 6.36 5.71
CA ALA A 274 1.83 7.44 5.30
C ALA A 274 1.59 7.52 3.79
N LEU A 275 2.61 7.22 2.98
CA LEU A 275 2.47 7.21 1.51
C LEU A 275 1.62 6.04 1.01
N ILE A 276 1.59 4.91 1.73
CA ILE A 276 1.03 3.64 1.26
C ILE A 276 -0.22 3.17 2.03
N TYR A 277 -0.63 3.84 3.11
CA TYR A 277 -1.73 3.34 3.95
C TYR A 277 -3.08 3.24 3.24
N GLY A 278 -3.28 4.07 2.22
CA GLY A 278 -4.47 4.09 1.39
C GLY A 278 -4.57 2.95 0.37
N LEU A 279 -3.55 2.10 0.22
CA LEU A 279 -3.48 1.09 -0.86
C LEU A 279 -4.76 0.25 -0.95
N GLY A 280 -5.25 -0.27 0.18
CA GLY A 280 -6.43 -1.11 0.25
C GLY A 280 -7.74 -0.41 -0.16
N ARG A 281 -7.76 0.93 -0.32
CA ARG A 281 -8.93 1.65 -0.87
C ARG A 281 -9.25 1.20 -2.29
N ALA A 282 -8.24 0.72 -3.03
CA ALA A 282 -8.39 0.14 -4.35
C ALA A 282 -9.40 -1.03 -4.39
N ALA A 283 -9.51 -1.80 -3.29
CA ALA A 283 -10.41 -2.95 -3.18
C ALA A 283 -11.88 -2.58 -2.93
N VAL A 284 -12.20 -1.29 -2.78
CA VAL A 284 -13.53 -0.81 -2.41
C VAL A 284 -14.01 0.16 -3.47
N SER A 285 -15.27 0.01 -3.89
CA SER A 285 -15.84 0.86 -4.92
C SER A 285 -15.87 2.34 -4.53
N ASN A 286 -15.63 3.20 -5.53
CA ASN A 286 -15.76 4.65 -5.41
C ASN A 286 -17.16 5.09 -4.99
N HIS A 287 -18.21 4.37 -5.39
CA HIS A 287 -19.59 4.68 -4.97
C HIS A 287 -19.72 4.67 -3.43
N LEU A 288 -19.10 3.69 -2.75
CA LEU A 288 -19.12 3.61 -1.29
C LEU A 288 -18.33 4.74 -0.65
N TRP A 289 -17.16 5.07 -1.22
CA TRP A 289 -16.37 6.19 -0.72
C TRP A 289 -17.07 7.52 -0.88
N ASN A 290 -17.84 7.72 -1.94
CA ASN A 290 -18.52 8.98 -2.24
C ASN A 290 -19.91 9.11 -1.60
N THR A 291 -20.39 8.08 -0.91
CA THR A 291 -21.69 8.09 -0.24
C THR A 291 -21.69 9.00 0.99
N ALA A 292 -22.64 9.94 1.04
CA ALA A 292 -22.83 10.81 2.19
C ALA A 292 -23.51 10.08 3.36
N GLY A 293 -23.05 10.36 4.59
CA GLY A 293 -23.67 9.85 5.81
C GLY A 293 -23.15 8.46 6.24
N ALA A 294 -23.93 7.78 7.08
CA ALA A 294 -23.57 6.46 7.58
C ALA A 294 -23.81 5.38 6.51
N LEU A 295 -22.81 4.54 6.28
CA LEU A 295 -22.93 3.39 5.39
C LEU A 295 -23.74 2.28 6.05
N PRO A 296 -24.54 1.50 5.29
CA PRO A 296 -25.11 0.24 5.77
C PRO A 296 -24.01 -0.70 6.29
N TYR A 297 -24.33 -1.54 7.27
CA TYR A 297 -23.36 -2.41 7.97
C TYR A 297 -22.43 -3.18 7.02
N GLY A 298 -22.97 -3.90 6.04
CA GLY A 298 -22.15 -4.67 5.08
C GLY A 298 -21.28 -3.81 4.15
N ALA A 299 -21.67 -2.56 3.88
CA ALA A 299 -20.84 -1.61 3.13
C ALA A 299 -19.73 -1.02 4.00
N ALA A 300 -20.01 -0.75 5.27
CA ALA A 300 -19.03 -0.30 6.24
C ALA A 300 -17.94 -1.36 6.49
N GLU A 301 -18.30 -2.65 6.54
CA GLU A 301 -17.31 -3.74 6.68
C GLU A 301 -16.27 -3.75 5.56
N ARG A 302 -16.66 -3.47 4.31
CA ARG A 302 -15.71 -3.36 3.18
C ARG A 302 -14.71 -2.23 3.39
N VAL A 303 -15.18 -1.07 3.85
CA VAL A 303 -14.32 0.08 4.20
C VAL A 303 -13.42 -0.27 5.39
N HIS A 304 -13.94 -0.98 6.39
CA HIS A 304 -13.16 -1.38 7.55
C HIS A 304 -12.03 -2.35 7.19
N LEU A 305 -12.17 -3.16 6.12
CA LEU A 305 -11.11 -4.06 5.65
C LEU A 305 -10.00 -3.38 4.84
N VAL A 306 -10.10 -2.07 4.56
CA VAL A 306 -9.07 -1.34 3.81
C VAL A 306 -7.65 -1.52 4.40
N PRO A 307 -7.42 -1.36 5.71
CA PRO A 307 -6.06 -1.52 6.24
C PRO A 307 -5.60 -2.99 6.24
N TYR A 308 -6.52 -3.95 6.26
CA TYR A 308 -6.20 -5.36 6.04
C TYR A 308 -5.64 -5.57 4.63
N TRP A 309 -6.34 -5.08 3.60
CA TRP A 309 -5.89 -5.19 2.21
C TRP A 309 -4.58 -4.46 1.96
N THR A 310 -4.41 -3.28 2.55
CA THR A 310 -3.12 -2.55 2.57
C THR A 310 -2.01 -3.46 3.10
N GLN A 311 -2.17 -4.05 4.29
CA GLN A 311 -1.15 -4.89 4.88
C GLN A 311 -0.85 -6.15 4.03
N GLN A 312 -1.87 -6.82 3.51
CA GLN A 312 -1.67 -8.04 2.71
C GLN A 312 -0.94 -7.76 1.39
N ALA A 313 -1.29 -6.67 0.70
CA ALA A 313 -0.64 -6.27 -0.54
C ALA A 313 0.85 -5.93 -0.37
N LEU A 314 1.20 -5.35 0.77
CA LEU A 314 2.56 -4.86 1.03
C LEU A 314 3.48 -5.91 1.67
N ARG A 315 2.90 -6.93 2.33
CA ARG A 315 3.65 -8.00 3.01
C ARG A 315 4.72 -8.69 2.14
N PRO A 316 4.50 -8.96 0.83
CA PRO A 316 5.51 -9.56 -0.03
C PRO A 316 6.68 -8.64 -0.37
N ILE A 317 6.56 -7.33 -0.12
CA ILE A 317 7.57 -6.32 -0.43
C ILE A 317 8.39 -6.06 0.84
N GLY A 318 9.59 -6.64 0.93
CA GLY A 318 10.39 -6.65 2.16
C GLY A 318 10.60 -5.26 2.78
N GLU A 319 10.89 -4.25 1.97
CA GLU A 319 11.09 -2.86 2.41
C GLU A 319 9.82 -2.17 2.93
N LEU A 320 8.63 -2.68 2.57
CA LEU A 320 7.33 -2.15 2.96
C LEU A 320 6.60 -3.02 3.98
N ALA A 321 7.19 -4.14 4.43
CA ALA A 321 6.54 -5.02 5.40
C ALA A 321 6.29 -4.31 6.75
N VAL A 322 7.29 -3.60 7.27
CA VAL A 322 7.17 -2.81 8.52
C VAL A 322 6.31 -1.56 8.31
N PRO A 323 6.55 -0.70 7.29
CA PRO A 323 5.64 0.40 6.96
C PRO A 323 4.18 -0.04 6.78
N GLY A 324 3.95 -1.17 6.10
CA GLY A 324 2.63 -1.76 5.88
C GLY A 324 1.94 -2.20 7.17
N ALA A 325 2.69 -2.69 8.16
CA ALA A 325 2.16 -3.01 9.48
C ALA A 325 1.74 -1.75 10.25
N ILE A 326 2.52 -0.66 10.18
CA ILE A 326 2.15 0.64 10.76
C ILE A 326 0.90 1.19 10.07
N ALA A 327 0.90 1.18 8.74
CA ALA A 327 -0.20 1.62 7.90
C ALA A 327 -1.53 0.92 8.22
N ALA A 328 -1.46 -0.37 8.58
CA ALA A 328 -2.62 -1.18 8.96
C ALA A 328 -3.35 -0.65 10.21
N HIS A 329 -2.72 0.20 11.03
CA HIS A 329 -3.29 0.77 12.25
C HIS A 329 -3.84 2.20 12.05
N ALA A 330 -3.95 2.69 10.81
CA ALA A 330 -4.37 4.06 10.48
C ALA A 330 -5.70 4.51 11.11
N TYR A 331 -6.58 3.56 11.42
CA TYR A 331 -7.93 3.83 11.94
C TYR A 331 -8.20 3.16 13.29
N GLU A 332 -7.16 2.68 13.97
CA GLU A 332 -7.27 2.16 15.33
C GLU A 332 -7.48 3.30 16.33
N ARG A 333 -8.15 2.99 17.45
CA ARG A 333 -8.51 3.97 18.50
C ARG A 333 -8.19 3.37 19.87
N LEU A 334 -7.80 4.20 20.84
CA LEU A 334 -7.35 3.73 22.16
C LEU A 334 -8.41 2.94 22.93
N ASN A 335 -9.70 3.23 22.70
CA ASN A 335 -10.81 2.51 23.33
C ASN A 335 -11.27 1.25 22.58
N GLY A 336 -10.54 0.81 21.54
CA GLY A 336 -10.89 -0.37 20.75
C GLY A 336 -12.03 -0.19 19.75
N SER A 337 -12.64 1.01 19.65
CA SER A 337 -13.68 1.31 18.65
C SER A 337 -13.15 1.51 17.23
N GLY A 338 -11.84 1.44 17.04
CA GLY A 338 -11.19 1.52 15.74
C GLY A 338 -11.31 0.24 14.92
N TYR A 339 -10.72 0.27 13.73
CA TYR A 339 -10.72 -0.86 12.81
C TYR A 339 -9.39 -0.91 12.07
N PHE A 340 -8.98 -2.05 11.53
CA PHE A 340 -9.70 -3.30 11.28
C PHE A 340 -9.49 -4.39 12.34
N ARG A 341 -8.57 -4.18 13.29
CA ARG A 341 -8.25 -5.15 14.34
C ARG A 341 -9.08 -4.92 15.59
N GLY A 342 -9.46 -3.67 15.85
CA GLY A 342 -10.24 -3.29 17.03
C GLY A 342 -9.47 -3.52 18.31
N VAL A 343 -8.17 -3.22 18.30
CA VAL A 343 -7.29 -3.45 19.44
C VAL A 343 -7.37 -2.31 20.44
N MET A 344 -7.23 -2.64 21.72
CA MET A 344 -7.21 -1.65 22.80
C MET A 344 -5.87 -0.90 22.84
N GLY A 345 -5.87 0.28 23.48
CA GLY A 345 -4.72 1.17 23.51
C GLY A 345 -3.44 0.57 24.10
N ASP A 346 -3.55 -0.41 24.99
CA ASP A 346 -2.41 -1.15 25.56
C ASP A 346 -1.65 -1.98 24.51
N ALA A 347 -2.31 -2.39 23.42
CA ALA A 347 -1.71 -3.06 22.28
C ALA A 347 -1.17 -2.09 21.19
N LEU A 348 -1.43 -0.78 21.32
CA LEU A 348 -0.99 0.24 20.37
C LEU A 348 0.31 0.90 20.85
N CYS A 349 1.40 0.65 20.13
CA CYS A 349 2.68 1.33 20.36
C CYS A 349 2.63 2.81 19.91
N ALA A 350 3.70 3.56 20.21
CA ALA A 350 3.78 4.99 19.93
C ALA A 350 3.58 5.30 18.44
N GLU A 351 4.17 4.49 17.55
CA GLU A 351 4.06 4.63 16.10
C GLU A 351 2.60 4.51 15.64
N HIS A 352 1.85 3.54 16.16
CA HIS A 352 0.45 3.33 15.79
C HIS A 352 -0.43 4.50 16.24
N ARG A 353 -0.27 4.93 17.50
CA ARG A 353 -1.04 6.06 18.07
C ARG A 353 -0.77 7.35 17.30
N LEU A 354 0.50 7.62 17.01
CA LEU A 354 0.93 8.79 16.25
C LEU A 354 0.39 8.78 14.82
N PHE A 355 0.50 7.63 14.15
CA PHE A 355 0.05 7.48 12.78
C PHE A 355 -1.46 7.67 12.65
N ALA A 356 -2.27 6.99 13.49
CA ALA A 356 -3.73 7.13 13.48
C ALA A 356 -4.18 8.57 13.73
N THR A 357 -3.53 9.25 14.69
CA THR A 357 -3.83 10.65 15.02
C THR A 357 -3.48 11.60 13.88
N SER A 358 -2.35 11.37 13.19
CA SER A 358 -1.93 12.15 12.02
C SER A 358 -2.89 11.98 10.84
N VAL A 359 -3.35 10.75 10.59
CA VAL A 359 -4.37 10.45 9.58
C VAL A 359 -5.67 11.16 9.91
N ALA A 360 -6.13 11.13 11.17
CA ALA A 360 -7.34 11.81 11.61
C ALA A 360 -7.26 13.34 11.43
N TRP A 361 -6.12 13.95 11.79
CA TRP A 361 -5.89 15.38 11.61
C TRP A 361 -5.99 15.81 10.14
N VAL A 362 -5.25 15.16 9.25
CA VAL A 362 -5.27 15.48 7.81
C VAL A 362 -6.66 15.22 7.23
N ALA A 363 -7.32 14.14 7.66
CA ALA A 363 -8.69 13.82 7.27
C ALA A 363 -9.71 14.91 7.64
N LEU A 364 -9.58 15.56 8.81
CA LEU A 364 -10.44 16.67 9.23
C LEU A 364 -10.22 17.92 8.35
N ARG A 365 -8.96 18.21 8.03
CA ARG A 365 -8.54 19.36 7.20
C ARG A 365 -8.75 19.16 5.69
N GLY A 366 -8.99 17.93 5.23
CA GLY A 366 -9.30 17.63 3.84
C GLY A 366 -10.77 17.86 3.49
N SER A 367 -11.05 18.41 2.31
CA SER A 367 -12.40 18.48 1.74
C SER A 367 -12.85 17.11 1.22
N ARG A 368 -14.15 16.85 1.28
CA ARG A 368 -14.80 15.63 0.77
C ARG A 368 -16.10 16.01 0.05
N PRO A 369 -16.61 15.18 -0.88
CA PRO A 369 -17.86 15.47 -1.59
C PRO A 369 -19.05 15.80 -0.67
N TRP A 370 -19.10 15.21 0.53
CA TRP A 370 -20.17 15.42 1.51
C TRP A 370 -19.79 16.31 2.71
N ARG A 371 -18.56 16.83 2.78
CA ARG A 371 -18.10 17.66 3.91
C ARG A 371 -16.97 18.60 3.50
N SER A 372 -17.16 19.90 3.72
CA SER A 372 -16.08 20.90 3.58
C SER A 372 -14.92 20.64 4.55
N ALA A 373 -13.72 21.04 4.14
CA ALA A 373 -12.55 21.02 5.03
C ALA A 373 -12.83 21.86 6.30
N TYR A 374 -12.46 21.34 7.46
CA TYR A 374 -12.43 22.15 8.67
C TYR A 374 -11.24 23.11 8.63
N ASP A 375 -11.41 24.28 9.21
CA ASP A 375 -10.26 25.12 9.53
C ASP A 375 -9.44 24.49 10.67
N GLU A 376 -8.32 25.12 10.98
CA GLU A 376 -7.40 24.61 11.99
C GLU A 376 -8.00 24.57 13.39
N SER A 377 -8.73 25.63 13.77
CA SER A 377 -9.27 25.76 15.12
C SER A 377 -10.34 24.71 15.36
N GLU A 378 -11.18 24.48 14.35
CA GLU A 378 -12.26 23.51 14.40
C GLU A 378 -11.72 22.07 14.37
N ALA A 379 -10.73 21.78 13.52
CA ALA A 379 -10.08 20.47 13.51
C ALA A 379 -9.39 20.16 14.85
N ALA A 380 -8.73 21.15 15.46
CA ALA A 380 -8.10 20.99 16.77
C ALA A 380 -9.13 20.78 17.89
N ARG A 381 -10.27 21.48 17.84
CA ARG A 381 -11.38 21.29 18.78
C ARG A 381 -11.91 19.86 18.72
N LEU A 382 -12.22 19.37 17.51
CA LEU A 382 -12.74 18.01 17.29
C LEU A 382 -11.74 16.94 17.74
N LEU A 383 -10.46 17.11 17.43
CA LEU A 383 -9.43 16.14 17.84
C LEU A 383 -9.28 16.10 19.37
N LYS A 384 -9.42 17.24 20.06
CA LYS A 384 -9.43 17.30 21.55
C LYS A 384 -10.68 16.68 22.17
N GLU A 385 -11.83 16.77 21.51
CA GLU A 385 -13.03 16.05 21.91
C GLU A 385 -12.83 14.54 21.78
N ASP A 386 -12.20 14.07 20.71
CA ASP A 386 -11.83 12.67 20.52
C ASP A 386 -10.84 12.16 21.60
N VAL A 387 -9.92 13.01 22.07
CA VAL A 387 -9.08 12.71 23.25
C VAL A 387 -9.94 12.56 24.51
N GLY A 388 -10.88 13.47 24.75
CA GLY A 388 -11.81 13.39 25.89
C GLY A 388 -12.68 12.13 25.89
N ASN A 389 -12.99 11.61 24.71
CA ASN A 389 -13.71 10.36 24.49
C ASN A 389 -12.82 9.10 24.54
N GLY A 390 -11.50 9.26 24.79
CA GLY A 390 -10.54 8.17 24.86
C GLY A 390 -10.25 7.52 23.51
N LEU A 391 -10.36 8.26 22.39
CA LEU A 391 -10.04 7.75 21.06
C LEU A 391 -8.55 7.92 20.73
N PHE A 392 -7.95 9.05 21.14
CA PHE A 392 -6.56 9.40 20.86
C PHE A 392 -5.80 9.82 22.12
N ASP A 393 -4.47 9.76 22.03
CA ASP A 393 -3.56 10.17 23.10
C ASP A 393 -3.38 11.69 23.07
N ASN A 394 -3.50 12.35 24.23
CA ASN A 394 -3.40 13.79 24.33
C ASN A 394 -2.03 14.32 23.87
N ASP A 395 -0.94 13.67 24.29
CA ASP A 395 0.41 14.15 23.98
C ASP A 395 0.70 14.02 22.48
N VAL A 396 0.19 12.95 21.88
CA VAL A 396 0.27 12.72 20.43
C VAL A 396 -0.56 13.75 19.66
N CYS A 397 -1.77 14.08 20.12
CA CYS A 397 -2.59 15.10 19.49
C CYS A 397 -1.90 16.48 19.49
N GLU A 398 -1.33 16.88 20.62
CA GLU A 398 -0.57 18.14 20.71
C GLU A 398 0.66 18.12 19.78
N ALA A 399 1.38 16.99 19.68
CA ALA A 399 2.49 16.84 18.75
C ALA A 399 2.08 16.94 17.28
N VAL A 400 0.95 16.35 16.90
CA VAL A 400 0.40 16.41 15.54
C VAL A 400 -0.05 17.83 15.16
N ILE A 401 -0.73 18.52 16.09
CA ILE A 401 -1.16 19.91 15.87
C ILE A 401 0.07 20.83 15.74
N ALA A 402 1.05 20.70 16.63
CA ALA A 402 2.30 21.47 16.56
C ALA A 402 3.07 21.22 15.26
N ALA A 403 3.19 19.94 14.86
CA ALA A 403 3.81 19.55 13.60
C ALA A 403 3.12 20.20 12.39
N ALA A 404 1.79 20.19 12.35
CA ALA A 404 1.02 20.79 11.26
C ALA A 404 1.17 22.32 11.17
N ARG A 405 1.48 22.99 12.29
CA ARG A 405 1.77 24.44 12.34
C ARG A 405 3.21 24.79 11.99
N GLY A 406 4.09 23.78 11.84
CA GLY A 406 5.53 23.99 11.73
C GLY A 406 6.18 24.45 13.03
N GLU A 407 5.51 24.22 14.18
CA GLU A 407 6.05 24.58 15.49
C GLU A 407 7.12 23.56 15.92
N ARG A 408 8.23 24.06 16.48
CA ARG A 408 9.14 23.21 17.24
C ARG A 408 8.58 23.09 18.65
N LEU A 409 8.05 21.92 19.01
CA LEU A 409 7.81 21.61 20.42
C LEU A 409 9.15 21.70 21.16
N VAL A 410 9.30 22.73 21.99
CA VAL A 410 10.34 22.76 23.01
C VAL A 410 9.91 21.73 24.03
N HIS A 411 10.46 20.52 23.91
CA HIS A 411 10.15 19.45 24.83
C HIS A 411 10.61 19.86 26.23
N GLN A 412 9.69 20.30 27.08
CA GLN A 412 9.90 20.20 28.51
C GLN A 412 9.70 18.71 28.84
N PRO A 413 10.74 17.99 29.28
CA PRO A 413 10.58 16.59 29.62
C PRO A 413 9.54 16.49 30.73
N LYS A 414 8.43 15.78 30.47
CA LYS A 414 7.57 15.32 31.55
C LYS A 414 8.44 14.50 32.51
N PRO A 415 8.28 14.63 33.83
CA PRO A 415 9.06 13.87 34.79
C PRO A 415 8.71 12.39 34.64
N SER A 416 9.56 11.64 33.94
CA SER A 416 9.55 10.18 34.02
C SER A 416 9.80 9.78 35.47
N ILE A 417 8.97 8.86 35.98
CA ILE A 417 9.11 8.27 37.32
C ILE A 417 10.54 7.71 37.51
N LEU A 418 11.14 7.19 36.43
CA LEU A 418 12.50 6.68 36.38
C LEU A 418 13.42 7.57 35.54
N THR A 419 14.66 7.75 35.99
CA THR A 419 15.71 8.39 35.19
C THR A 419 16.14 7.51 34.02
N ALA A 420 16.73 8.11 32.98
CA ALA A 420 17.27 7.35 31.83
C ALA A 420 18.25 6.24 32.26
N ARG A 421 19.01 6.48 33.35
CA ARG A 421 19.93 5.50 33.93
C ARG A 421 19.18 4.32 34.57
N GLU A 422 18.09 4.59 35.28
CA GLU A 422 17.24 3.58 35.89
C GLU A 422 16.50 2.74 34.83
N CYS A 423 16.00 3.34 33.75
CA CYS A 423 15.38 2.60 32.64
C CYS A 423 16.37 1.63 31.98
N ARG A 424 17.61 2.06 31.71
CA ARG A 424 18.66 1.18 31.14
C ARG A 424 18.99 0.00 32.06
N ILE A 425 19.10 0.25 33.37
CA ILE A 425 19.35 -0.82 34.36
C ILE A 425 18.17 -1.81 34.39
N LEU A 426 16.94 -1.31 34.36
CA LEU A 426 15.74 -2.14 34.41
C LEU A 426 15.54 -2.98 33.14
N LEU A 427 15.92 -2.44 31.98
CA LEU A 427 15.90 -3.16 30.69
C LEU A 427 16.88 -4.33 30.68
N GLU A 428 18.10 -4.15 31.18
CA GLU A 428 19.05 -5.26 31.23
C GLU A 428 18.61 -6.32 32.25
N ILE A 429 17.95 -5.91 33.34
CA ILE A 429 17.36 -6.83 34.31
C ILE A 429 16.17 -7.60 33.72
N SER A 430 15.31 -6.96 32.90
CA SER A 430 14.20 -7.65 32.23
C SER A 430 14.70 -8.71 31.23
N ARG A 431 15.88 -8.50 30.65
CA ARG A 431 16.59 -9.46 29.78
C ARG A 431 17.33 -10.56 30.55
N GLY A 432 17.20 -10.62 31.87
CA GLY A 432 17.78 -11.66 32.71
C GLY A 432 19.22 -11.38 33.20
N ALA A 433 19.75 -10.17 33.00
CA ALA A 433 21.10 -9.85 33.47
C ALA A 433 21.17 -9.77 35.00
N SER A 434 22.25 -10.34 35.57
CA SER A 434 22.61 -10.17 36.98
C SER A 434 23.22 -8.78 37.23
N ASN A 435 23.23 -8.31 38.48
CA ASN A 435 23.81 -6.99 38.81
C ASN A 435 25.29 -6.89 38.41
N LYS A 436 26.05 -7.99 38.42
CA LYS A 436 27.44 -8.03 37.96
C LYS A 436 27.55 -7.86 36.44
N GLN A 437 26.61 -8.40 35.68
CA GLN A 437 26.56 -8.23 34.22
C GLN A 437 26.14 -6.81 33.86
N VAL A 438 25.09 -6.28 34.48
CA VAL A 438 24.65 -4.88 34.29
C VAL A 438 25.77 -3.89 34.66
N ALA A 439 26.50 -4.16 35.74
CA ALA A 439 27.65 -3.36 36.16
C ALA A 439 28.74 -3.29 35.08
N ARG A 440 29.08 -4.43 34.47
CA ARG A 440 30.04 -4.49 33.35
C ARG A 440 29.51 -3.78 32.10
N LEU A 441 28.23 -3.97 31.77
CA LEU A 441 27.60 -3.37 30.57
C LEU A 441 27.52 -1.85 30.65
N LEU A 442 27.33 -1.30 31.86
CA LEU A 442 27.10 0.12 32.07
C LEU A 442 28.32 0.85 32.67
N ASP A 443 29.47 0.16 32.76
CA ASP A 443 30.72 0.65 33.33
C ASP A 443 30.56 1.31 34.71
N ILE A 444 29.88 0.60 35.63
CA ILE A 444 29.67 1.04 37.02
C ILE A 444 29.88 -0.10 38.00
N SER A 445 30.03 0.24 39.29
CA SER A 445 30.19 -0.77 40.32
C SER A 445 28.91 -1.60 40.54
N PRO A 446 29.01 -2.89 40.93
CA PRO A 446 27.86 -3.71 41.28
C PRO A 446 27.01 -3.16 42.44
N SER A 447 27.62 -2.39 43.36
CA SER A 447 26.89 -1.68 44.43
C SER A 447 26.06 -0.53 43.87
N THR A 448 26.58 0.23 42.91
CA THR A 448 25.82 1.29 42.21
C THR A 448 24.59 0.72 41.51
N VAL A 449 24.72 -0.43 40.84
CA VAL A 449 23.57 -1.12 40.22
C VAL A 449 22.53 -1.50 41.27
N ARG A 450 22.96 -2.03 42.43
CA ARG A 450 22.04 -2.39 43.52
C ARG A 450 21.25 -1.18 44.02
N THR A 451 21.91 -0.05 44.25
CA THR A 451 21.25 1.20 44.69
C THR A 451 20.22 1.69 43.67
N HIS A 452 20.52 1.60 42.36
CA HIS A 452 19.55 1.95 41.34
C HIS A 452 18.35 0.99 41.30
N VAL A 453 18.57 -0.31 41.50
CA VAL A 453 17.48 -1.31 41.57
C VAL A 453 16.56 -1.03 42.76
N GLU A 454 17.12 -0.70 43.93
CA GLU A 454 16.33 -0.31 45.11
C GLU A 454 15.53 0.98 44.86
N SER A 455 16.14 1.97 44.19
CA SER A 455 15.45 3.20 43.78
C SER A 455 14.30 2.91 42.80
N ILE A 456 14.52 2.05 41.80
CA ILE A 456 13.50 1.61 40.83
C ILE A 456 12.33 0.95 41.56
N PHE A 457 12.62 0.02 42.48
CA PHE A 457 11.60 -0.69 43.25
C PHE A 457 10.74 0.26 44.08
N ARG A 458 11.37 1.22 44.76
CA ARG A 458 10.66 2.26 45.51
C ARG A 458 9.79 3.13 44.61
N LYS A 459 10.32 3.57 43.47
CA LYS A 459 9.63 4.46 42.52
C LYS A 459 8.47 3.77 41.77
N LEU A 460 8.58 2.47 41.53
CA LEU A 460 7.53 1.65 40.90
C LEU A 460 6.62 0.95 41.93
N GLU A 461 6.82 1.20 43.23
CA GLU A 461 6.08 0.58 44.33
C GLU A 461 5.99 -0.95 44.19
N CYS A 462 7.14 -1.60 44.10
CA CYS A 462 7.26 -3.05 43.96
C CYS A 462 8.49 -3.57 44.71
N SER A 463 8.54 -4.89 44.96
CA SER A 463 9.60 -5.52 45.76
C SER A 463 10.37 -6.62 45.01
N THR A 464 9.98 -6.92 43.76
CA THR A 464 10.60 -7.99 42.97
C THR A 464 10.95 -7.52 41.57
N ARG A 465 11.97 -8.16 40.97
CA ARG A 465 12.41 -7.88 39.59
C ARG A 465 11.29 -8.12 38.59
N ALA A 466 10.59 -9.25 38.72
CA ALA A 466 9.48 -9.60 37.83
C ALA A 466 8.34 -8.56 37.90
N ALA A 467 7.98 -8.10 39.10
CA ALA A 467 6.96 -7.05 39.26
C ALA A 467 7.44 -5.70 38.70
N ALA A 468 8.70 -5.32 38.91
CA ALA A 468 9.29 -4.11 38.34
C ALA A 468 9.32 -4.14 36.81
N THR A 469 9.71 -5.27 36.22
CA THR A 469 9.70 -5.49 34.76
C THR A 469 8.28 -5.43 34.21
N LEU A 470 7.32 -6.14 34.82
CA LEU A 470 5.92 -6.12 34.37
C LEU A 470 5.33 -4.71 34.45
N LYS A 471 5.53 -3.98 35.56
CA LYS A 471 5.07 -2.60 35.70
C LYS A 471 5.73 -1.67 34.69
N ALA A 472 7.04 -1.82 34.47
CA ALA A 472 7.75 -0.97 33.53
C ALA A 472 7.38 -1.24 32.07
N LEU A 473 7.09 -2.49 31.70
CA LEU A 473 6.52 -2.84 30.40
C LEU A 473 5.10 -2.26 30.26
N THR A 474 4.27 -2.38 31.30
CA THR A 474 2.89 -1.84 31.32
C THR A 474 2.86 -0.32 31.21
N LEU A 475 3.85 0.37 31.80
CA LEU A 475 3.99 1.83 31.78
C LEU A 475 4.81 2.35 30.58
N GLY A 476 5.26 1.47 29.67
CA GLY A 476 6.08 1.85 28.51
C GLY A 476 7.46 2.43 28.84
N LEU A 477 7.99 2.14 30.03
CA LEU A 477 9.28 2.66 30.51
C LEU A 477 10.48 1.87 29.96
N ILE A 478 10.24 0.63 29.52
CA ILE A 478 11.20 -0.28 28.88
C ILE A 478 10.48 -1.10 27.79
N ALA A 479 11.21 -1.54 26.77
CA ALA A 479 10.68 -2.30 25.62
C ALA A 479 11.32 -3.69 25.49
#